data_AF-A0A534SGQ5-F1
#
_entry.id   AF-A0A534SGQ5-F1
#
_cell.length_a   1.000
_cell.length_b   1.000
_cell.length_c   1.000
_cell.angle_alpha   90.00
_cell.angle_beta   90.00
_cell.angle_gamma   90.00
#
_symmetry.space_group_name_H-M   'P 1'
#
loop_
_entity.id
_entity.type
_entity.pdbx_description
1 polymer ?
#
loop_
_entity_poly.entity_id
_entity_poly.type
_entity_poly.pdbx_seq_one_letter_code
_entity_poly.pdbx_strand_id
1 'polypeptide(L)'
;AIQQGAFLEEAARHSAARVAYLPCAADPAAHRPLAITAAERAELGAPVSFVGAGYRNRRIAFRPLLDLGLKIWGTEWGGAGQVEAAVQRDGARISTEDAVRIFNATRVNLNLHSSTYVDGVDPRGDFVNPRAFELAAAGAFQLVDRRALLPPLLRPDQEVATFTDAAELHDLVRHYLAHPEERAWLAATGRTRVLAEHTYRHRMQRLLETIAARDHERLGARPREETVADAAEREGDTPLGALLRRLSPAAPFTLDGVVQGLLHRTGDLSDPEAILLFLHQFDELYVREQRT
;
A
#
# COMPACT_ATOMS: atom_id res chain seq x y z
N ALA A 1 18.15 -0.91 -9.02
CA ALA A 1 16.75 -1.37 -8.90
C ALA A 1 15.85 -0.22 -9.32
N ILE A 2 14.68 -0.47 -9.89
CA ILE A 2 13.68 0.55 -10.23
C ILE A 2 13.10 1.17 -8.95
N GLN A 3 13.08 0.43 -7.83
CA GLN A 3 12.45 0.90 -6.59
C GLN A 3 13.41 1.54 -5.57
N GLN A 4 14.72 1.48 -5.80
CA GLN A 4 15.74 1.96 -4.86
C GLN A 4 16.97 2.51 -5.60
N GLY A 5 17.89 3.15 -4.87
CA GLY A 5 19.16 3.65 -5.41
C GLY A 5 18.93 4.73 -6.46
N ALA A 6 19.45 4.51 -7.68
CA ALA A 6 19.41 5.48 -8.79
C ALA A 6 18.02 6.08 -9.05
N PHE A 7 16.93 5.31 -8.90
CA PHE A 7 15.59 5.86 -9.05
C PHE A 7 15.25 6.91 -7.98
N LEU A 8 15.57 6.63 -6.71
CA LEU A 8 15.31 7.58 -5.62
C LEU A 8 16.18 8.84 -5.77
N GLU A 9 17.42 8.67 -6.20
CA GLU A 9 18.32 9.78 -6.51
C GLU A 9 17.77 10.66 -7.64
N GLU A 10 17.30 10.04 -8.73
CA GLU A 10 16.74 10.76 -9.86
C GLU A 10 15.42 11.45 -9.47
N ALA A 11 14.52 10.76 -8.77
CA ALA A 11 13.27 11.32 -8.29
C ALA A 11 13.49 12.52 -7.35
N ALA A 12 14.53 12.47 -6.50
CA ALA A 12 14.91 13.57 -5.63
C ALA A 12 15.49 14.78 -6.39
N ARG A 13 16.10 14.58 -7.57
CA ARG A 13 16.57 15.69 -8.42
C ARG A 13 15.43 16.42 -9.13
N HIS A 14 14.35 15.72 -9.46
CA HIS A 14 13.20 16.26 -10.22
C HIS A 14 12.00 16.64 -9.35
N SER A 15 12.09 16.46 -8.03
CA SER A 15 10.99 16.77 -7.11
C SER A 15 11.48 17.47 -5.85
N ALA A 16 10.76 18.50 -5.42
CA ALA A 16 10.94 19.09 -4.10
C ALA A 16 10.34 18.21 -2.98
N ALA A 17 9.63 17.12 -3.34
CA ALA A 17 9.06 16.20 -2.38
C ALA A 17 10.12 15.25 -1.80
N ARG A 18 9.87 14.76 -0.58
CA ARG A 18 10.64 13.65 -0.02
C ARG A 18 10.22 12.35 -0.69
N VAL A 19 11.18 11.65 -1.27
CA VAL A 19 10.97 10.36 -1.92
C VAL A 19 11.68 9.28 -1.11
N ALA A 20 10.95 8.22 -0.75
CA ALA A 20 11.48 7.10 0.01
C ALA A 20 10.85 5.79 -0.45
N TYR A 21 11.60 4.69 -0.33
CA TYR A 21 11.10 3.34 -0.59
C TYR A 21 10.43 2.76 0.66
N LEU A 22 9.22 2.22 0.49
CA LEU A 22 8.49 1.50 1.54
C LEU A 22 8.02 0.13 1.01
N PRO A 23 8.61 -0.99 1.45
CA PRO A 23 8.24 -2.31 0.95
C PRO A 23 6.87 -2.76 1.47
N CYS A 24 6.25 -3.74 0.79
CA CYS A 24 5.06 -4.43 1.28
C CYS A 24 5.30 -5.10 2.65
N ALA A 25 4.21 -5.51 3.30
CA ALA A 25 4.22 -6.10 4.62
C ALA A 25 2.99 -6.99 4.85
N ALA A 26 2.98 -7.72 5.96
CA ALA A 26 1.83 -8.49 6.41
C ALA A 26 1.02 -7.75 7.48
N ASP A 27 -0.28 -8.07 7.55
CA ASP A 27 -1.11 -7.86 8.74
C ASP A 27 -1.19 -9.16 9.55
N PRO A 28 -0.55 -9.27 10.73
CA PRO A 28 -0.59 -10.48 11.55
C PRO A 28 -1.99 -10.84 12.11
N ALA A 29 -2.94 -9.90 12.13
CA ALA A 29 -4.31 -10.19 12.56
C ALA A 29 -5.05 -11.02 11.51
N ALA A 30 -4.84 -10.70 10.23
CA ALA A 30 -5.42 -11.43 9.09
C ALA A 30 -4.57 -12.65 8.70
N HIS A 31 -3.26 -12.48 8.55
CA HIS A 31 -2.34 -13.50 8.04
C HIS A 31 -1.68 -14.21 9.23
N ARG A 32 -2.28 -15.31 9.67
CA ARG A 32 -1.83 -16.08 10.83
C ARG A 32 -2.01 -17.58 10.61
N PRO A 33 -1.28 -18.42 11.36
CA PRO A 33 -1.52 -19.86 11.36
C PRO A 33 -2.96 -20.17 11.76
N LEU A 34 -3.60 -21.07 11.02
CA LEU A 34 -4.97 -21.53 11.28
C LEU A 34 -4.99 -23.04 11.50
N ALA A 35 -5.80 -23.49 12.45
CA ALA A 35 -6.17 -24.89 12.55
C ALA A 35 -7.18 -25.21 11.45
N ILE A 36 -6.78 -26.02 10.47
CA ILE A 36 -7.60 -26.43 9.33
C ILE A 36 -8.34 -27.72 9.66
N THR A 37 -9.67 -27.69 9.59
CA THR A 37 -10.53 -28.86 9.80
C THR A 37 -10.36 -29.90 8.68
N ALA A 38 -10.82 -31.13 8.91
CA ALA A 38 -10.78 -32.17 7.88
C ALA A 38 -11.59 -31.79 6.61
N ALA A 39 -12.75 -31.16 6.80
CA ALA A 39 -13.58 -30.68 5.70
C ALA A 39 -12.88 -29.57 4.89
N GLU A 40 -12.34 -28.55 5.56
CA GLU A 40 -11.58 -27.49 4.89
C GLU A 40 -10.33 -28.03 4.19
N ARG A 41 -9.65 -29.02 4.77
CA ARG A 41 -8.49 -29.66 4.13
C ARG A 41 -8.87 -30.42 2.87
N ALA A 42 -10.02 -31.11 2.88
CA ALA A 42 -10.51 -31.82 1.69
C ALA A 42 -10.91 -30.85 0.57
N GLU A 43 -11.57 -29.74 0.91
CA GLU A 43 -11.99 -28.72 -0.06
C GLU A 43 -10.80 -27.89 -0.58
N LEU A 44 -10.09 -27.23 0.34
CA LEU A 44 -9.12 -26.17 0.03
C LEU A 44 -7.67 -26.69 -0.08
N GLY A 45 -7.38 -27.84 0.52
CA GLY A 45 -6.04 -28.39 0.56
C GLY A 45 -5.53 -28.84 -0.80
N ALA A 46 -4.21 -28.75 -0.97
CA ALA A 46 -3.50 -29.22 -2.15
C ALA A 46 -2.05 -29.61 -1.81
N PRO A 47 -1.46 -30.57 -2.55
CA PRO A 47 -0.01 -30.71 -2.60
C PRO A 47 0.67 -29.39 -2.99
N VAL A 48 0.18 -28.75 -4.05
CA VAL A 48 0.72 -27.50 -4.59
C VAL A 48 -0.43 -26.55 -4.86
N SER A 49 -0.32 -25.30 -4.43
CA SER A 49 -1.34 -24.30 -4.78
C SER A 49 -0.78 -22.95 -5.19
N PHE A 50 -1.58 -22.24 -5.97
CA PHE A 50 -1.36 -20.82 -6.28
C PHE A 50 -2.66 -20.05 -6.06
N VAL A 51 -2.58 -18.90 -5.39
CA VAL A 51 -3.72 -17.97 -5.23
C VAL A 51 -3.40 -16.66 -5.95
N GLY A 52 -4.11 -16.35 -7.03
CA GLY A 52 -3.93 -15.11 -7.77
C GLY A 52 -4.40 -15.19 -9.22
N ALA A 53 -4.13 -14.12 -9.97
CA ALA A 53 -4.58 -13.99 -11.35
C ALA A 53 -3.68 -14.71 -12.38
N GLY A 54 -4.28 -15.20 -13.46
CA GLY A 54 -3.61 -15.95 -14.53
C GLY A 54 -2.82 -15.09 -15.52
N TYR A 55 -1.72 -14.47 -15.09
CA TYR A 55 -0.80 -13.74 -15.97
C TYR A 55 -0.07 -14.67 -16.96
N ARG A 56 0.36 -14.13 -18.11
CA ARG A 56 1.04 -14.86 -19.19
C ARG A 56 2.15 -15.78 -18.68
N ASN A 57 3.04 -15.23 -17.85
CA ASN A 57 4.17 -15.99 -17.31
C ASN A 57 3.74 -17.18 -16.44
N ARG A 58 2.68 -17.03 -15.65
CA ARG A 58 2.13 -18.08 -14.78
C ARG A 58 1.45 -19.19 -15.58
N ARG A 59 0.69 -18.84 -16.62
CA ARG A 59 0.01 -19.81 -17.52
C ARG A 59 0.99 -20.76 -18.22
N ILE A 60 2.24 -20.32 -18.38
CA ILE A 60 3.30 -21.11 -19.01
C ILE A 60 4.09 -21.87 -17.95
N ALA A 61 4.57 -21.17 -16.91
CA ALA A 61 5.40 -21.76 -15.86
C ALA A 61 4.71 -22.87 -15.05
N PHE A 62 3.38 -22.87 -14.98
CA PHE A 62 2.64 -23.86 -14.17
C PHE A 62 2.24 -25.12 -14.93
N ARG A 63 2.39 -25.16 -16.26
CA ARG A 63 2.08 -26.36 -17.07
C ARG A 63 2.80 -27.62 -16.57
N PRO A 64 4.11 -27.57 -16.24
CA PRO A 64 4.82 -28.75 -15.77
C PRO A 64 4.36 -29.23 -14.40
N LEU A 65 3.56 -28.46 -13.64
CA LEU A 65 3.18 -28.80 -12.27
C LEU A 65 1.84 -29.55 -12.17
N LEU A 66 1.17 -29.80 -13.30
CA LEU A 66 -0.15 -30.44 -13.35
C LEU A 66 -0.12 -31.88 -12.84
N ASP A 67 0.99 -32.59 -13.02
CA ASP A 67 1.23 -33.94 -12.49
C ASP A 67 1.54 -33.96 -10.98
N LEU A 68 1.83 -32.79 -10.38
CA LEU A 68 2.15 -32.64 -8.96
C LEU A 68 0.95 -32.23 -8.10
N GLY A 69 -0.28 -32.32 -8.64
CA GLY A 69 -1.51 -32.03 -7.89
C GLY A 69 -1.74 -30.53 -7.65
N LEU A 70 -1.43 -29.70 -8.64
CA LEU A 70 -1.65 -28.26 -8.61
C LEU A 70 -3.14 -27.89 -8.48
N LYS A 71 -3.47 -27.03 -7.52
CA LYS A 71 -4.74 -26.27 -7.47
C LYS A 71 -4.49 -24.78 -7.63
N ILE A 72 -5.26 -24.12 -8.49
CA ILE A 72 -5.18 -22.68 -8.76
C ILE A 72 -6.45 -22.01 -8.30
N TRP A 73 -6.33 -20.93 -7.53
CA TRP A 73 -7.45 -20.17 -7.00
C TRP A 73 -7.35 -18.71 -7.46
N GLY A 74 -8.42 -18.16 -8.04
CA GLY A 74 -8.47 -16.76 -8.48
C GLY A 74 -8.88 -16.59 -9.93
N THR A 75 -8.88 -15.33 -10.38
CA THR A 75 -9.47 -14.89 -11.65
C THR A 75 -8.49 -14.93 -12.82
N GLU A 76 -8.99 -14.64 -14.02
CA GLU A 76 -8.17 -14.40 -15.23
C GLU A 76 -7.37 -15.62 -15.71
N TRP A 77 -7.92 -16.83 -15.52
CA TRP A 77 -7.31 -18.08 -16.03
C TRP A 77 -7.93 -18.60 -17.33
N GLY A 78 -9.04 -18.01 -17.80
CA GLY A 78 -9.66 -18.41 -19.07
C GLY A 78 -8.68 -18.31 -20.25
N GLY A 79 -8.65 -19.34 -21.08
CA GLY A 79 -7.70 -19.48 -22.18
C GLY A 79 -6.27 -19.83 -21.75
N ALA A 80 -6.07 -20.42 -20.56
CA ALA A 80 -4.77 -20.94 -20.11
C ALA A 80 -4.48 -22.38 -20.61
N GLY A 81 -5.36 -22.97 -21.42
CA GLY A 81 -5.15 -24.30 -22.00
C GLY A 81 -5.21 -25.39 -20.94
N GLN A 82 -4.25 -26.32 -20.93
CA GLN A 82 -4.24 -27.43 -19.95
C GLN A 82 -4.23 -26.96 -18.49
N VAL A 83 -3.70 -25.77 -18.20
CA VAL A 83 -3.64 -25.21 -16.84
C VAL A 83 -5.04 -24.88 -16.30
N GLU A 84 -6.03 -24.66 -17.16
CA GLU A 84 -7.42 -24.42 -16.73
C GLU A 84 -7.99 -25.59 -15.92
N ALA A 85 -7.53 -26.82 -16.18
CA ALA A 85 -7.95 -28.00 -15.43
C ALA A 85 -7.57 -27.96 -13.94
N ALA A 86 -6.58 -27.13 -13.56
CA ALA A 86 -6.18 -26.92 -12.17
C ALA A 86 -6.98 -25.79 -11.49
N VAL A 87 -7.76 -25.00 -12.22
CA VAL A 87 -8.50 -23.86 -11.68
C VAL A 87 -9.67 -24.33 -10.84
N GLN A 88 -9.76 -23.79 -9.62
CA GLN A 88 -10.79 -24.11 -8.65
C GLN A 88 -11.88 -23.04 -8.65
N ARG A 89 -13.10 -23.42 -8.24
CA ARG A 89 -14.27 -22.53 -8.12
C ARG A 89 -14.50 -21.69 -9.39
N ASP A 90 -14.32 -22.30 -10.56
CA ASP A 90 -14.51 -21.67 -11.88
C ASP A 90 -13.79 -20.32 -12.05
N GLY A 91 -12.65 -20.15 -11.36
CA GLY A 91 -11.86 -18.92 -11.40
C GLY A 91 -12.46 -17.76 -10.60
N ALA A 92 -13.29 -18.04 -9.59
CA ALA A 92 -13.86 -17.01 -8.73
C ALA A 92 -12.81 -16.22 -7.95
N ARG A 93 -13.16 -14.97 -7.59
CA ARG A 93 -12.35 -14.16 -6.67
C ARG A 93 -12.31 -14.81 -5.29
N ILE A 94 -11.13 -14.86 -4.70
CA ILE A 94 -10.88 -15.45 -3.38
C ILE A 94 -10.85 -14.34 -2.33
N SER A 95 -11.57 -14.55 -1.22
CA SER A 95 -11.53 -13.64 -0.07
C SER A 95 -10.19 -13.75 0.66
N THR A 96 -9.86 -12.76 1.50
CA THR A 96 -8.65 -12.82 2.33
C THR A 96 -8.70 -14.01 3.28
N GLU A 97 -9.85 -14.28 3.88
CA GLU A 97 -10.06 -15.39 4.80
C GLU A 97 -9.82 -16.75 4.12
N ASP A 98 -10.38 -16.94 2.92
CA ASP A 98 -10.18 -18.18 2.18
C ASP A 98 -8.75 -18.32 1.66
N ALA A 99 -8.11 -17.23 1.24
CA ALA A 99 -6.70 -17.26 0.88
C ALA A 99 -5.84 -17.76 2.05
N VAL A 100 -6.06 -17.25 3.27
CA VAL A 100 -5.32 -17.70 4.46
C VAL A 100 -5.62 -19.17 4.79
N ARG A 101 -6.87 -19.64 4.64
CA ARG A 101 -7.19 -21.07 4.78
C ARG A 101 -6.47 -21.93 3.74
N ILE A 102 -6.47 -21.52 2.48
CA ILE A 102 -5.76 -22.21 1.39
C ILE A 102 -4.26 -22.28 1.70
N PHE A 103 -3.66 -21.18 2.16
CA PHE A 103 -2.24 -21.14 2.54
C PHE A 103 -1.89 -22.20 3.57
N ASN A 104 -2.70 -22.29 4.64
CA ASN A 104 -2.53 -23.23 5.75
C ASN A 104 -2.91 -24.68 5.38
N ALA A 105 -3.78 -24.87 4.38
CA ALA A 105 -4.20 -26.19 3.89
C ALA A 105 -3.25 -26.77 2.83
N THR A 106 -2.37 -25.94 2.25
CA THR A 106 -1.46 -26.29 1.16
C THR A 106 -0.08 -26.70 1.67
N ARG A 107 0.54 -27.72 1.06
CA ARG A 107 1.92 -28.14 1.40
C ARG A 107 3.00 -27.25 0.76
N VAL A 108 2.85 -26.89 -0.51
CA VAL A 108 3.73 -25.97 -1.25
C VAL A 108 2.92 -24.83 -1.87
N ASN A 109 3.03 -23.61 -1.32
CA ASN A 109 2.39 -22.43 -1.90
C ASN A 109 3.33 -21.77 -2.91
N LEU A 110 2.89 -21.64 -4.15
CA LEU A 110 3.63 -20.96 -5.20
C LEU A 110 3.49 -19.46 -5.07
N ASN A 111 4.61 -18.75 -5.19
CA ASN A 111 4.66 -17.29 -5.24
C ASN A 111 5.47 -16.81 -6.45
N LEU A 112 4.87 -16.90 -7.64
CA LEU A 112 5.43 -16.33 -8.87
C LEU A 112 4.85 -14.92 -9.10
N HIS A 113 5.69 -13.90 -9.10
CA HIS A 113 5.27 -12.53 -9.40
C HIS A 113 4.78 -12.43 -10.86
N SER A 114 3.84 -11.51 -11.11
CA SER A 114 3.23 -11.34 -12.42
C SER A 114 4.21 -10.72 -13.42
N SER A 115 4.18 -11.21 -14.65
CA SER A 115 4.78 -10.54 -15.80
C SER A 115 3.94 -10.75 -17.05
N THR A 116 3.86 -9.71 -17.87
CA THR A 116 3.20 -9.73 -19.20
C THR A 116 4.19 -9.90 -20.35
N TYR A 117 5.50 -9.81 -20.08
CA TYR A 117 6.54 -9.71 -21.12
C TYR A 117 7.65 -10.78 -21.03
N VAL A 118 7.72 -11.57 -19.96
CA VAL A 118 8.59 -12.76 -19.89
C VAL A 118 7.79 -14.05 -19.81
N ASP A 119 8.38 -15.12 -20.33
CA ASP A 119 7.93 -16.49 -20.12
C ASP A 119 8.60 -17.07 -18.88
N GLY A 120 7.87 -17.09 -17.75
CA GLY A 120 8.36 -17.60 -16.47
C GLY A 120 8.86 -16.51 -15.51
N VAL A 121 10.08 -16.68 -15.02
CA VAL A 121 10.69 -15.80 -14.00
C VAL A 121 11.39 -14.63 -14.69
N ASP A 122 11.16 -13.42 -14.20
CA ASP A 122 11.89 -12.24 -14.69
C ASP A 122 13.25 -12.14 -13.96
N PRO A 123 14.39 -12.32 -14.66
CA PRO A 123 15.70 -12.31 -14.01
C PRO A 123 16.10 -10.94 -13.45
N ARG A 124 15.43 -9.86 -13.90
CA ARG A 124 15.68 -8.46 -13.49
C ARG A 124 14.60 -7.93 -12.55
N GLY A 125 13.64 -8.78 -12.16
CA GLY A 125 12.57 -8.42 -11.26
C GLY A 125 13.08 -7.95 -9.90
N ASP A 126 12.67 -6.74 -9.49
CA ASP A 126 13.08 -6.17 -8.20
C ASP A 126 11.94 -6.11 -7.17
N PHE A 127 10.68 -6.02 -7.62
CA PHE A 127 9.51 -5.97 -6.75
C PHE A 127 9.31 -7.24 -5.94
N VAL A 128 9.06 -7.07 -4.65
CA VAL A 128 8.62 -8.12 -3.72
C VAL A 128 7.16 -7.85 -3.36
N ASN A 129 6.29 -8.78 -3.74
CA ASN A 129 4.85 -8.66 -3.60
C ASN A 129 4.37 -8.84 -2.14
N PRO A 130 3.12 -8.46 -1.84
CA PRO A 130 2.53 -8.72 -0.53
C PRO A 130 2.55 -10.20 -0.14
N ARG A 131 2.34 -11.10 -1.13
CA ARG A 131 2.25 -12.55 -0.90
C ARG A 131 3.45 -13.13 -0.18
N ALA A 132 4.65 -12.61 -0.44
CA ALA A 132 5.87 -13.04 0.25
C ALA A 132 5.76 -12.88 1.77
N PHE A 133 5.13 -11.81 2.23
CA PHE A 133 4.92 -11.51 3.64
C PHE A 133 3.67 -12.22 4.18
N GLU A 134 2.59 -12.28 3.40
CA GLU A 134 1.33 -12.94 3.80
C GLU A 134 1.54 -14.43 4.12
N LEU A 135 2.20 -15.18 3.22
CA LEU A 135 2.48 -16.60 3.42
C LEU A 135 3.38 -16.84 4.63
N ALA A 136 4.44 -16.04 4.76
CA ALA A 136 5.34 -16.12 5.90
C ALA A 136 4.62 -15.82 7.22
N ALA A 137 3.83 -14.74 7.31
CA ALA A 137 3.06 -14.41 8.51
C ALA A 137 2.03 -15.50 8.87
N ALA A 138 1.40 -16.10 7.86
CA ALA A 138 0.50 -17.24 8.01
C ALA A 138 1.22 -18.54 8.46
N GLY A 139 2.55 -18.58 8.49
CA GLY A 139 3.31 -19.78 8.82
C GLY A 139 3.22 -20.85 7.73
N ALA A 140 2.89 -20.47 6.50
CA ALA A 140 2.77 -21.35 5.36
C ALA A 140 4.10 -21.40 4.59
N PHE A 141 4.50 -22.62 4.19
CA PHE A 141 5.65 -22.78 3.31
C PHE A 141 5.36 -22.18 1.94
N GLN A 142 6.35 -21.45 1.40
CA GLN A 142 6.26 -20.82 0.09
C GLN A 142 7.52 -21.09 -0.74
N LEU A 143 7.33 -21.18 -2.05
CA LEU A 143 8.39 -21.19 -3.04
C LEU A 143 8.21 -19.94 -3.92
N VAL A 144 9.13 -18.98 -3.81
CA VAL A 144 9.03 -17.65 -4.44
C VAL A 144 10.08 -17.48 -5.54
N ASP A 145 9.73 -16.81 -6.62
CA ASP A 145 10.73 -16.54 -7.66
C ASP A 145 11.78 -15.52 -7.19
N ARG A 146 13.01 -15.64 -7.68
CA ARG A 146 14.12 -14.77 -7.30
C ARG A 146 13.81 -13.31 -7.64
N ARG A 147 13.95 -12.43 -6.65
CA ARG A 147 13.82 -10.97 -6.81
C ARG A 147 15.03 -10.25 -6.24
N ALA A 148 15.50 -9.22 -6.93
CA ALA A 148 16.71 -8.49 -6.57
C ALA A 148 16.62 -7.81 -5.19
N LEU A 149 15.42 -7.40 -4.75
CA LEU A 149 15.19 -6.79 -3.44
C LEU A 149 14.65 -7.76 -2.38
N LEU A 150 14.56 -9.06 -2.68
CA LEU A 150 14.13 -10.07 -1.69
C LEU A 150 15.16 -10.28 -0.56
N PRO A 151 16.48 -10.43 -0.81
CA PRO A 151 17.44 -10.78 0.23
C PRO A 151 17.45 -9.91 1.50
N PRO A 152 17.32 -8.57 1.43
CA PRO A 152 17.23 -7.74 2.64
C PRO A 152 15.90 -7.88 3.41
N LEU A 153 14.86 -8.46 2.79
CA LEU A 153 13.53 -8.63 3.38
C LEU A 153 13.36 -10.06 3.92
N LEU A 154 13.73 -11.05 3.11
CA LEU A 154 13.74 -12.47 3.47
C LEU A 154 14.97 -13.11 2.85
N ARG A 155 15.82 -13.73 3.67
CA ARG A 155 17.05 -14.39 3.24
C ARG A 155 16.72 -15.68 2.48
N PRO A 156 17.08 -15.79 1.19
CA PRO A 156 16.93 -17.03 0.43
C PRO A 156 17.60 -18.21 1.15
N ASP A 157 16.96 -19.37 1.08
CA ASP A 157 17.42 -20.66 1.60
C ASP A 157 17.62 -20.71 3.13
N GLN A 158 17.29 -19.63 3.83
CA GLN A 158 17.31 -19.54 5.29
C GLN A 158 15.94 -19.17 5.86
N GLU A 159 15.24 -18.25 5.21
CA GLU A 159 13.94 -17.71 5.64
C GLU A 159 12.86 -17.94 4.58
N VAL A 160 13.25 -18.20 3.32
CA VAL A 160 12.33 -18.45 2.21
C VAL A 160 13.00 -19.30 1.12
N ALA A 161 12.29 -20.27 0.55
CA ALA A 161 12.79 -21.03 -0.60
C ALA A 161 12.61 -20.21 -1.88
N THR A 162 13.63 -20.20 -2.75
CA THR A 162 13.58 -19.45 -4.00
C THR A 162 13.81 -20.31 -5.24
N PHE A 163 13.34 -19.85 -6.39
CA PHE A 163 13.62 -20.45 -7.71
C PHE A 163 13.90 -19.38 -8.75
N THR A 164 14.60 -19.73 -9.82
CA THR A 164 15.11 -18.81 -10.84
C THR A 164 14.52 -19.04 -12.22
N ASP A 165 13.95 -20.23 -12.49
CA ASP A 165 13.25 -20.54 -13.73
C ASP A 165 12.17 -21.63 -13.54
N ALA A 166 11.48 -21.99 -14.64
CA ALA A 166 10.38 -22.95 -14.62
C ALA A 166 10.83 -24.41 -14.47
N ALA A 167 12.03 -24.77 -14.90
CA ALA A 167 12.56 -26.12 -14.75
C ALA A 167 12.94 -26.37 -13.28
N GLU A 168 13.67 -25.42 -12.69
CA GLU A 168 14.00 -25.43 -11.26
C GLU A 168 12.74 -25.40 -10.39
N LEU A 169 11.72 -24.63 -10.77
CA LEU A 169 10.42 -24.61 -10.07
C LEU A 169 9.83 -26.01 -9.93
N HIS A 170 9.79 -26.79 -11.01
CA HIS A 170 9.24 -28.14 -10.98
C HIS A 170 10.04 -29.06 -10.02
N ASP A 171 11.37 -29.05 -10.15
CA ASP A 171 12.23 -29.91 -9.35
C ASP A 171 12.18 -29.54 -7.86
N LEU A 172 12.14 -28.25 -7.55
CA LEU A 172 11.99 -27.77 -6.17
C LEU A 172 10.60 -28.08 -5.60
N VAL A 173 9.53 -28.01 -6.39
CA VAL A 173 8.20 -28.45 -5.92
C VAL A 173 8.24 -29.93 -5.54
N ARG A 174 8.82 -30.79 -6.40
CA ARG A 174 8.97 -32.22 -6.13
C ARG A 174 9.82 -32.46 -4.88
N HIS A 175 10.96 -31.78 -4.77
CA HIS A 175 11.84 -31.82 -3.60
C HIS A 175 11.06 -31.45 -2.35
N TYR A 176 10.48 -30.25 -2.32
CA TYR A 176 9.80 -29.76 -1.13
C TYR A 176 8.59 -30.59 -0.78
N LEU A 177 7.85 -31.19 -1.72
CA LEU A 177 6.80 -32.15 -1.39
C LEU A 177 7.33 -33.32 -0.55
N ALA A 178 8.51 -33.84 -0.85
CA ALA A 178 9.15 -34.95 -0.14
C ALA A 178 9.81 -34.57 1.21
N HIS A 179 10.07 -33.29 1.47
CA HIS A 179 10.83 -32.83 2.65
C HIS A 179 9.98 -31.98 3.62
N PRO A 180 9.06 -32.59 4.40
CA PRO A 180 8.16 -31.86 5.30
C PRO A 180 8.87 -31.08 6.41
N GLU A 181 9.98 -31.60 6.93
CA GLU A 181 10.75 -30.93 8.00
C GLU A 181 11.41 -29.65 7.50
N GLU A 182 12.02 -29.69 6.31
CA GLU A 182 12.63 -28.52 5.66
C GLU A 182 11.58 -27.44 5.38
N ARG A 183 10.40 -27.83 4.86
CA ARG A 183 9.28 -26.90 4.66
C ARG A 183 8.85 -26.24 5.98
N ALA A 184 8.71 -27.02 7.05
CA ALA A 184 8.31 -26.51 8.35
C ALA A 184 9.35 -25.54 8.93
N TRP A 185 10.64 -25.86 8.78
CA TRP A 185 11.73 -25.01 9.22
C TRP A 185 11.76 -23.66 8.47
N LEU A 186 11.70 -23.67 7.14
CA LEU A 186 11.66 -22.43 6.34
C LEU A 186 10.42 -21.58 6.66
N ALA A 187 9.25 -22.20 6.77
CA ALA A 187 8.01 -21.49 7.12
C ALA A 187 8.09 -20.83 8.51
N ALA A 188 8.66 -21.52 9.51
CA ALA A 188 8.83 -20.99 10.86
C ALA A 188 9.86 -19.84 10.92
N THR A 189 10.98 -19.98 10.22
CA THR A 189 12.05 -18.98 10.22
C THR A 189 11.60 -17.72 9.45
N GLY A 190 10.98 -17.89 8.28
CA GLY A 190 10.37 -16.78 7.53
C GLY A 190 9.28 -16.05 8.32
N ARG A 191 8.43 -16.79 9.04
CA ARG A 191 7.42 -16.20 9.92
C ARG A 191 8.05 -15.34 11.01
N THR A 192 9.07 -15.86 11.68
CA THR A 192 9.79 -15.14 12.73
C THR A 192 10.34 -13.81 12.20
N ARG A 193 10.99 -13.83 11.04
CA ARG A 193 11.50 -12.62 10.36
C ARG A 193 10.38 -11.62 10.06
N VAL A 194 9.28 -12.07 9.44
CA VAL A 194 8.18 -11.16 9.05
C VAL A 194 7.49 -10.52 10.25
N LEU A 195 7.25 -11.28 11.32
CA LEU A 195 6.62 -10.72 12.51
C LEU A 195 7.52 -9.72 13.25
N ALA A 196 8.83 -9.95 13.21
CA ALA A 196 9.81 -9.06 13.84
C ALA A 196 10.00 -7.74 13.07
N GLU A 197 9.90 -7.73 11.74
CA GLU A 197 10.38 -6.58 10.93
C GLU A 197 9.46 -6.16 9.77
N HIS A 198 8.50 -6.98 9.37
CA HIS A 198 7.76 -6.81 8.12
C HIS A 198 6.24 -6.85 8.28
N THR A 199 5.75 -6.16 9.31
CA THR A 199 4.31 -5.94 9.52
C THR A 199 3.90 -4.52 9.13
N TYR A 200 2.61 -4.30 8.84
CA TYR A 200 2.11 -2.95 8.56
C TYR A 200 2.29 -1.98 9.73
N ARG A 201 2.39 -2.46 10.98
CA ARG A 201 2.80 -1.64 12.13
C ARG A 201 4.22 -1.09 11.92
N HIS A 202 5.18 -1.93 11.52
CA HIS A 202 6.54 -1.48 11.20
C HIS A 202 6.56 -0.50 10.02
N ARG A 203 5.73 -0.72 8.99
CA ARG A 203 5.62 0.19 7.85
C ARG A 203 5.06 1.54 8.25
N MET A 204 4.03 1.56 9.07
CA MET A 204 3.44 2.82 9.58
C MET A 204 4.45 3.59 10.42
N GLN A 205 5.18 2.91 11.32
CA GLN A 205 6.23 3.55 12.08
C GLN A 205 7.30 4.16 11.17
N ARG A 206 7.82 3.40 10.19
CA ARG A 206 8.81 3.91 9.22
C ARG A 206 8.28 5.10 8.41
N LEU A 207 7.02 5.04 7.98
CA LEU A 207 6.38 6.12 7.24
C LEU A 207 6.32 7.39 8.10
N LEU A 208 5.86 7.28 9.34
CA LEU A 208 5.77 8.40 10.27
C LEU A 208 7.16 8.96 10.60
N GLU A 209 8.16 8.11 10.86
CA GLU A 209 9.56 8.53 11.06
C GLU A 209 10.07 9.32 9.84
N THR A 210 9.80 8.85 8.63
CA THR A 210 10.27 9.48 7.40
C THR A 210 9.63 10.85 7.16
N ILE A 211 8.35 11.02 7.49
CA ILE A 211 7.62 12.27 7.30
C ILE A 211 7.85 13.24 8.46
N ALA A 212 7.76 12.76 9.70
CA ALA A 212 7.74 13.60 10.90
C ALA A 212 9.14 14.00 11.40
N ALA A 213 10.20 13.23 11.13
CA ALA A 213 11.54 13.48 11.72
C ALA A 213 12.13 14.88 11.44
N ARG A 214 11.63 15.62 10.44
CA ARG A 214 12.06 17.01 10.17
C ARG A 214 10.93 18.04 10.19
N ASP A 215 9.68 17.59 10.15
CA ASP A 215 8.53 18.48 10.04
C ASP A 215 7.60 18.38 11.26
N HIS A 216 8.00 17.70 12.33
CA HIS A 216 7.15 17.52 13.52
C HIS A 216 6.64 18.86 14.06
N GLU A 217 7.50 19.89 14.11
CA GLU A 217 7.09 21.25 14.52
C GLU A 217 6.13 21.88 13.52
N ARG A 218 6.36 21.74 12.21
CA ARG A 218 5.47 22.26 11.16
C ARG A 218 4.12 21.54 11.14
N LEU A 219 4.10 20.23 11.38
CA LEU A 219 2.90 19.39 11.37
C LEU A 219 2.10 19.52 12.67
N GLY A 220 2.77 19.79 13.79
CA GLY A 220 2.15 20.07 15.09
C GLY A 220 1.74 21.53 15.25
N ALA A 221 2.29 22.44 14.44
CA ALA A 221 1.83 23.81 14.36
C ALA A 221 0.39 23.82 13.86
N ARG A 222 -0.56 24.14 14.75
CA ARG A 222 -1.86 24.62 14.31
C ARG A 222 -1.60 25.85 13.45
N PRO A 223 -2.11 25.91 12.20
CA PRO A 223 -2.07 27.15 11.45
C PRO A 223 -2.70 28.21 12.34
N ARG A 224 -1.91 29.24 12.70
CA ARG A 224 -2.47 30.41 13.37
C ARG A 224 -3.40 31.04 12.35
N GLU A 225 -4.66 31.21 12.74
CA GLU A 225 -5.63 31.95 11.93
C GLU A 225 -5.04 33.35 11.66
N GLU A 226 -4.97 33.73 10.38
CA GLU A 226 -4.47 35.05 9.98
C GLU A 226 -5.34 36.11 10.65
N THR A 227 -4.71 37.09 11.31
CA THR A 227 -5.45 38.19 11.94
C THR A 227 -5.54 39.40 11.03
N VAL A 228 -6.46 40.29 11.35
CA VAL A 228 -6.58 41.61 10.70
C VAL A 228 -5.25 42.36 10.71
N ALA A 229 -4.44 42.25 11.77
CA ALA A 229 -3.12 42.89 11.82
C ALA A 229 -2.15 42.33 10.78
N ASP A 230 -2.10 41.00 10.63
CA ASP A 230 -1.26 40.33 9.63
C ASP A 230 -1.67 40.75 8.21
N ALA A 231 -2.98 40.78 7.95
CA ALA A 231 -3.52 41.22 6.67
C ALA A 231 -3.24 42.71 6.42
N ALA A 232 -3.35 43.57 7.43
CA ALA A 232 -3.05 45.00 7.33
C ALA A 232 -1.57 45.28 7.02
N GLU A 233 -0.66 44.48 7.59
CA GLU A 233 0.77 44.55 7.30
C GLU A 233 1.06 44.10 5.86
N ARG A 234 0.48 42.97 5.43
CA ARG A 234 0.60 42.45 4.06
C ARG A 234 0.10 43.43 3.01
N GLU A 235 -1.04 44.08 3.28
CA GLU A 235 -1.67 45.03 2.38
C GLU A 235 -0.95 46.39 2.32
N GLY A 236 -0.08 46.71 3.29
CA GLY A 236 0.69 47.96 3.27
C GLY A 236 -0.21 49.20 3.20
N ASP A 237 0.10 50.15 2.31
CA ASP A 237 -0.61 51.43 2.16
C ASP A 237 -1.79 51.40 1.17
N THR A 238 -2.32 50.21 0.86
CA THR A 238 -3.54 50.11 0.04
C THR A 238 -4.78 50.64 0.78
N PRO A 239 -5.86 50.98 0.07
CA PRO A 239 -7.14 51.32 0.71
C PRO A 239 -7.66 50.22 1.65
N LEU A 240 -7.42 48.95 1.31
CA LEU A 240 -7.74 47.81 2.17
C LEU A 240 -6.82 47.76 3.40
N GLY A 241 -5.51 47.95 3.24
CA GLY A 241 -4.58 48.04 4.37
C GLY A 241 -4.91 49.16 5.35
N ALA A 242 -5.29 50.34 4.83
CA ALA A 242 -5.76 51.47 5.63
C ALA A 242 -7.08 51.18 6.35
N LEU A 243 -7.98 50.39 5.76
CA LEU A 243 -9.20 49.92 6.40
C LEU A 243 -8.90 48.93 7.52
N LEU A 244 -8.10 47.91 7.25
CA LEU A 244 -7.78 46.84 8.21
C LEU A 244 -7.06 47.40 9.45
N ARG A 245 -6.21 48.42 9.31
CA ARG A 245 -5.57 49.13 10.43
C ARG A 245 -6.57 49.82 11.39
N ARG A 246 -7.82 50.03 10.98
CA ARG A 246 -8.88 50.61 11.83
C ARG A 246 -9.67 49.57 12.63
N LEU A 247 -9.51 48.29 12.31
CA LEU A 247 -10.24 47.18 12.93
C LEU A 247 -9.43 46.58 14.08
N SER A 248 -10.05 45.70 14.88
CA SER A 248 -9.37 45.02 15.99
C SER A 248 -8.21 44.17 15.44
N PRO A 249 -6.95 44.42 15.85
CA PRO A 249 -5.78 43.74 15.28
C PRO A 249 -5.75 42.23 15.58
N ALA A 250 -6.46 41.79 16.62
CA ALA A 250 -6.58 40.40 17.02
C ALA A 250 -7.79 39.68 16.40
N ALA A 251 -8.66 40.37 15.65
CA ALA A 251 -9.78 39.73 15.00
C ALA A 251 -9.29 38.77 13.90
N PRO A 252 -9.96 37.61 13.72
CA PRO A 252 -9.71 36.75 12.57
C PRO A 252 -9.92 37.51 11.26
N PHE A 253 -8.99 37.37 10.31
CA PHE A 253 -9.15 37.90 8.95
C PHE A 253 -10.05 36.97 8.13
N THR A 254 -11.32 36.93 8.54
CA THR A 254 -12.42 36.29 7.82
C THR A 254 -13.43 37.35 7.40
N LEU A 255 -14.25 37.06 6.39
CA LEU A 255 -15.25 38.02 5.91
C LEU A 255 -16.21 38.44 7.05
N ASP A 256 -16.66 37.47 7.84
CA ASP A 256 -17.50 37.71 9.03
C ASP A 256 -16.74 38.53 10.09
N GLY A 257 -15.49 38.17 10.39
CA GLY A 257 -14.66 38.87 11.38
C GLY A 257 -14.39 40.33 11.02
N VAL A 258 -14.12 40.60 9.74
CA VAL A 258 -13.91 41.95 9.20
C VAL A 258 -15.22 42.74 9.23
N VAL A 259 -16.33 42.16 8.78
CA VAL A 259 -17.64 42.83 8.71
C VAL A 259 -18.20 43.15 10.09
N GLN A 260 -18.05 42.26 11.08
CA GLN A 260 -18.45 42.54 12.47
C GLN A 260 -17.75 43.79 13.04
N GLY A 261 -16.49 44.01 12.64
CA GLY A 261 -15.75 45.23 12.98
C GLY A 261 -16.26 46.51 12.29
N LEU A 262 -17.02 46.37 11.20
CA LEU A 262 -17.61 47.49 10.45
C LEU A 262 -19.04 47.84 10.90
N LEU A 263 -19.78 46.91 11.51
CA LEU A 263 -21.20 47.09 11.86
C LEU A 263 -21.50 48.25 12.82
N HIS A 264 -20.49 48.74 13.54
CA HIS A 264 -20.64 49.83 14.51
C HIS A 264 -20.25 51.21 13.95
N ARG A 265 -19.92 51.31 12.65
CA ARG A 265 -19.51 52.56 12.01
C ARG A 265 -20.72 53.42 11.61
N THR A 266 -20.57 54.73 11.77
CA THR A 266 -21.51 55.74 11.27
C THR A 266 -20.84 56.60 10.18
N GLY A 267 -21.62 57.03 9.18
CA GLY A 267 -21.15 57.86 8.04
C GLY A 267 -21.00 57.09 6.72
N ASP A 268 -20.55 57.79 5.68
CA ASP A 268 -20.44 57.24 4.32
C ASP A 268 -19.39 56.13 4.22
N LEU A 269 -19.74 55.04 3.55
CA LEU A 269 -18.86 53.90 3.30
C LEU A 269 -17.74 54.29 2.32
N SER A 270 -16.51 53.91 2.66
CA SER A 270 -15.42 53.92 1.68
C SER A 270 -15.55 52.74 0.71
N ASP A 271 -14.93 52.85 -0.48
CA ASP A 271 -14.99 51.79 -1.50
C ASP A 271 -14.61 50.39 -0.96
N PRO A 272 -13.54 50.22 -0.15
CA PRO A 272 -13.20 48.91 0.42
C PRO A 272 -14.26 48.38 1.39
N GLU A 273 -14.91 49.25 2.18
CA GLU A 273 -15.97 48.87 3.11
C GLU A 273 -17.22 48.43 2.35
N ALA A 274 -17.58 49.14 1.28
CA ALA A 274 -18.71 48.79 0.42
C ALA A 274 -18.48 47.42 -0.27
N ILE A 275 -17.26 47.18 -0.77
CA ILE A 275 -16.89 45.90 -1.40
C ILE A 275 -16.99 44.76 -0.37
N LEU A 276 -16.46 44.93 0.84
CA LEU A 276 -16.49 43.89 1.87
C LEU A 276 -17.90 43.57 2.35
N LEU A 277 -18.74 44.59 2.56
CA LEU A 277 -20.15 44.39 2.93
C LEU A 277 -20.94 43.72 1.80
N PHE A 278 -20.68 44.09 0.55
CA PHE A 278 -21.27 43.44 -0.61
C PHE A 278 -20.85 41.96 -0.71
N LEU A 279 -19.56 41.67 -0.57
CA LEU A 279 -19.06 40.30 -0.59
C LEU A 279 -19.67 39.45 0.53
N HIS A 280 -19.83 40.01 1.73
CA HIS A 280 -20.47 39.33 2.85
C HIS A 280 -21.96 39.05 2.60
N GLN A 281 -22.69 40.04 2.08
CA GLN A 281 -24.08 39.84 1.70
C GLN A 281 -24.23 38.82 0.57
N PHE A 282 -23.31 38.81 -0.40
CA PHE A 282 -23.30 37.83 -1.47
C PHE A 282 -23.01 36.40 -0.95
N ASP A 283 -22.05 36.25 -0.02
CA ASP A 283 -21.73 34.96 0.61
C ASP A 283 -22.94 34.39 1.38
N GLU A 284 -23.60 35.24 2.18
CA GLU A 284 -24.80 34.85 2.94
C GLU A 284 -25.96 34.44 2.02
N LEU A 285 -26.28 35.25 1.00
CA LEU A 285 -27.45 35.02 0.14
C LEU A 285 -27.27 33.92 -0.91
N TYR A 286 -26.03 33.66 -1.38
CA TYR A 286 -25.84 32.81 -2.56
C TYR A 286 -24.90 31.63 -2.35
N VAL A 287 -24.01 31.70 -1.37
CA VAL A 287 -23.01 30.64 -1.12
C VAL A 287 -23.44 29.75 0.04
N ARG A 288 -23.93 30.36 1.13
CA ARG A 288 -24.35 29.62 2.34
C ARG A 288 -25.77 29.08 2.23
N GLU A 289 -26.73 29.82 1.68
CA GLU A 289 -28.10 29.34 1.47
C GLU A 289 -28.18 28.07 0.60
N GLN A 290 -27.30 27.90 -0.41
CA GLN A 290 -27.27 26.69 -1.27
C GLN A 290 -26.63 25.45 -0.64
N ARG A 291 -26.02 25.57 0.56
CA ARG A 291 -25.40 24.45 1.29
C ARG A 291 -26.31 23.84 2.35
N THR A 292 -27.51 24.40 2.55
CA THR A 292 -28.57 23.93 3.46
C THR A 292 -29.69 23.30 2.67
#